data_AF-A0A1K2I206-F1
#
_entry.id   AF-A0A1K2I206-F1
#
_cell.length_a   1.000
_cell.length_b   1.000
_cell.length_c   1.000
_cell.angle_alpha   90.00
_cell.angle_beta   90.00
_cell.angle_gamma   90.00
#
_symmetry.space_group_name_H-M   'P 1'
#
loop_
_entity.id
_entity.type
_entity.pdbx_description
1 polymer ?
#
loop_
_entity_poly.entity_id
_entity_poly.type
_entity_poly.pdbx_seq_one_letter_code
_entity_poly.pdbx_strand_id
1 'polypeptide(L)'
;MNVARSLAALGLLLGLSPAALAAPLDDYIVMKAAEKINLACGGLKYFEHERTLAAAADYLGQTSQNRLSLDGRLTEPDYNAWLAEQTAKVDAAVAAAGCTQAAYAYLLPAKARAAEEIYRDLALAFHFAQMPEGSLERLKIDNQQVLASQGFEAYLRQLYGEGFDTFAARQREIASSELPAANPFGQGGFGLGTTLGTMITDPDAMMKNSSLRMEGGDALRKVHFEVAAEASGLLVRPFVVGDRTLAQLVHPAGAEPPLTIVEGPSYLLFDPEPDNDTQADRVELSSATGLSPDGGLRVMFFGDAALAHLTNATVRLYARTTPLPSAVSSWEMFDREDWRAGTTMFEGVRSSATCLGAPCFDFPPEATEALTAFTQGDYAELFVSPRPADDRDFFQARYRPGKFSNYYTWLVRKGTGS
;
A
#
# COMPACT_ATOMS: atom_id res chain seq x y z
N MET A 1 39.45 -10.94 -1.77
CA MET A 1 40.55 -10.12 -1.22
C MET A 1 40.20 -8.65 -1.41
N ASN A 2 39.98 -7.97 -0.28
CA ASN A 2 39.97 -6.51 -0.05
C ASN A 2 39.21 -5.61 -1.03
N VAL A 3 37.90 -5.46 -0.80
CA VAL A 3 37.18 -4.20 -1.05
C VAL A 3 36.89 -3.59 0.32
N ALA A 4 37.85 -2.81 0.81
CA ALA A 4 37.69 -1.94 1.97
C ALA A 4 38.16 -0.55 1.54
N ARG A 5 37.40 0.47 1.95
CA ARG A 5 37.61 1.92 1.79
C ARG A 5 36.81 2.58 0.66
N SER A 6 35.56 2.90 1.01
CA SER A 6 35.02 4.27 0.88
C SER A 6 33.87 4.44 1.88
N LEU A 7 34.22 4.30 3.17
CA LEU A 7 33.40 4.71 4.32
C LEU A 7 33.92 6.09 4.76
N ALA A 8 33.49 7.15 4.09
CA ALA A 8 33.75 8.54 4.50
C ALA A 8 32.85 9.52 3.72
N ALA A 9 31.52 9.38 3.84
CA ALA A 9 30.57 10.43 3.45
C ALA A 9 29.19 10.33 4.14
N LEU A 10 29.09 9.61 5.27
CA LEU A 10 27.88 9.58 6.13
C LEU A 10 28.26 10.18 7.49
N GLY A 11 28.48 11.49 7.52
CA GLY A 11 28.91 12.21 8.71
C GLY A 11 28.39 13.66 8.74
N LEU A 12 27.24 13.90 8.12
CA LEU A 12 26.60 15.22 8.04
C LEU A 12 25.08 15.10 8.22
N LEU A 13 24.67 14.50 9.34
CA LEU A 13 23.32 14.65 9.91
C LEU A 13 23.36 15.31 11.29
N LEU A 14 24.52 15.81 11.73
CA LEU A 14 24.67 16.55 12.98
C LEU A 14 24.49 18.04 12.71
N GLY A 15 23.24 18.49 12.73
CA GLY A 15 22.91 19.91 12.62
C GLY A 15 21.54 20.21 12.05
N LEU A 16 20.51 19.42 12.36
CA LEU A 16 19.14 19.91 12.19
C LEU A 16 18.86 20.92 13.32
N SER A 17 19.29 22.16 13.10
CA SER A 17 18.58 23.32 13.64
C SER A 17 17.08 23.12 13.39
N PRO A 18 16.17 23.62 14.24
CA PRO A 18 14.75 23.53 13.96
C PRO A 18 14.57 24.12 12.56
N ALA A 19 14.19 23.28 11.60
CA ALA A 19 14.04 23.71 10.23
C ALA A 19 13.14 24.94 10.29
N ALA A 20 13.67 26.10 9.88
CA ALA A 20 12.80 27.21 9.54
C ALA A 20 11.77 26.59 8.60
N LEU A 21 10.50 26.54 9.02
CA LEU A 21 9.42 25.91 8.25
C LEU A 21 9.57 26.43 6.82
N ALA A 22 10.02 25.55 5.91
CA ALA A 22 10.17 25.92 4.53
C ALA A 22 8.78 26.36 4.02
N ALA A 23 8.75 27.31 3.09
CA ALA A 23 7.47 27.73 2.55
C ALA A 23 6.79 26.51 1.89
N PRO A 24 5.48 26.27 2.07
CA PRO A 24 4.80 25.09 1.50
C PRO A 24 5.03 24.91 -0.01
N LEU A 25 5.28 26.00 -0.74
CA LEU A 25 5.63 25.93 -2.16
C LEU A 25 7.02 25.32 -2.41
N ASP A 26 8.01 25.63 -1.59
CA ASP A 26 9.36 25.08 -1.74
C ASP A 26 9.35 23.58 -1.42
N ASP A 27 8.62 23.17 -0.38
CA ASP A 27 8.44 21.75 -0.03
C ASP A 27 7.68 21.00 -1.13
N TYR A 28 6.65 21.60 -1.72
CA TYR A 28 5.98 21.05 -2.91
C TYR A 28 6.96 20.79 -4.04
N ILE A 29 7.80 21.78 -4.38
CA ILE A 29 8.80 21.66 -5.45
C ILE A 29 9.79 20.54 -5.12
N VAL A 30 10.25 20.45 -3.86
CA VAL A 30 11.18 19.41 -3.42
C VAL A 30 10.58 18.01 -3.55
N MET A 31 9.37 17.80 -3.04
CA MET A 31 8.71 16.48 -3.10
C MET A 31 8.40 16.09 -4.55
N LYS A 32 7.94 17.04 -5.37
CA LYS A 32 7.59 16.78 -6.77
C LYS A 32 8.82 16.56 -7.67
N ALA A 33 9.95 17.18 -7.34
CA ALA A 33 11.24 16.86 -7.96
C ALA A 33 11.75 15.48 -7.51
N ALA A 34 11.66 15.14 -6.22
CA ALA A 34 12.05 13.84 -5.69
C ALA A 34 11.27 12.69 -6.34
N GLU A 35 9.97 12.88 -6.57
CA GLU A 35 9.13 11.95 -7.32
C GLU A 35 9.67 11.72 -8.73
N LYS A 36 9.82 12.77 -9.54
CA LYS A 36 10.31 12.64 -10.92
C LYS A 36 11.71 12.03 -11.00
N ILE A 37 12.59 12.40 -10.08
CA ILE A 37 13.92 11.78 -9.94
C ILE A 37 13.79 10.29 -9.58
N ASN A 38 12.88 9.94 -8.66
CA ASN A 38 12.66 8.55 -8.29
C ASN A 38 12.21 7.69 -9.48
N LEU A 39 11.36 8.23 -10.36
CA LEU A 39 10.93 7.52 -11.57
C LEU A 39 12.11 7.21 -12.50
N ALA A 40 13.07 8.12 -12.61
CA ALA A 40 14.24 7.95 -13.48
C ALA A 40 15.37 7.12 -12.84
N CYS A 41 15.57 7.25 -11.53
CA CYS A 41 16.78 6.81 -10.84
C CYS A 41 16.54 5.73 -9.78
N GLY A 42 15.29 5.53 -9.36
CA GLY A 42 14.92 4.51 -8.38
C GLY A 42 15.50 4.72 -6.98
N GLY A 43 15.45 5.96 -6.47
CA GLY A 43 16.04 6.35 -5.19
C GLY A 43 15.18 6.10 -3.95
N LEU A 44 13.88 5.84 -4.12
CA LEU A 44 12.91 5.60 -3.05
C LEU A 44 12.41 4.15 -3.10
N LYS A 45 12.13 3.58 -1.93
CA LYS A 45 11.30 2.37 -1.81
C LYS A 45 9.87 2.70 -2.27
N TYR A 46 9.09 1.70 -2.67
CA TYR A 46 7.74 1.96 -3.19
C TYR A 46 6.85 2.72 -2.18
N PHE A 47 6.83 2.27 -0.93
CA PHE A 47 6.04 2.94 0.11
C PHE A 47 6.54 4.36 0.43
N GLU A 48 7.84 4.64 0.25
CA GLU A 48 8.39 5.99 0.41
C GLU A 48 7.93 6.90 -0.75
N HIS A 49 7.84 6.36 -1.97
CA HIS A 49 7.34 7.08 -3.14
C HIS A 49 5.88 7.50 -2.95
N GLU A 50 5.00 6.61 -2.48
CA GLU A 50 3.60 6.96 -2.22
C GLU A 50 3.44 8.07 -1.19
N ARG A 51 4.23 8.03 -0.11
CA ARG A 51 4.24 9.08 0.91
C ARG A 51 4.78 10.40 0.37
N THR A 52 5.74 10.35 -0.55
CA THR A 52 6.24 11.53 -1.25
C THR A 52 5.16 12.15 -2.15
N LEU A 53 4.34 11.33 -2.83
CA LEU A 53 3.19 11.80 -3.62
C LEU A 53 2.16 12.52 -2.76
N ALA A 54 1.77 11.90 -1.64
CA ALA A 54 0.82 12.46 -0.69
C ALA A 54 1.33 13.78 -0.11
N ALA A 55 2.58 13.81 0.35
CA ALA A 55 3.22 15.01 0.88
C ALA A 55 3.24 16.15 -0.15
N ALA A 56 3.58 15.87 -1.42
CA ALA A 56 3.53 16.88 -2.47
C ALA A 56 2.12 17.48 -2.62
N ALA A 57 1.08 16.65 -2.64
CA ALA A 57 -0.31 17.11 -2.73
C ALA A 57 -0.71 17.95 -1.50
N ASP A 58 -0.32 17.55 -0.30
CA ASP A 58 -0.60 18.28 0.94
C ASP A 58 0.06 19.66 0.95
N TYR A 59 1.33 19.74 0.54
CA TYR A 59 2.07 21.00 0.44
C TYR A 59 1.47 21.93 -0.61
N LEU A 60 1.06 21.40 -1.77
CA LEU A 60 0.32 22.17 -2.78
C LEU A 60 -0.99 22.69 -2.20
N GLY A 61 -1.72 21.84 -1.47
CA GLY A 61 -2.97 22.14 -0.77
C GLY A 61 -2.87 23.36 0.15
N GLN A 62 -1.73 23.49 0.82
CA GLN A 62 -1.42 24.57 1.78
C GLN A 62 -0.95 25.88 1.12
N THR A 63 -0.71 25.90 -0.19
CA THR A 63 -0.30 27.14 -0.87
C THR A 63 -1.43 28.16 -0.93
N SER A 64 -1.07 29.45 -0.91
CA SER A 64 -2.05 30.53 -1.05
C SER A 64 -2.82 30.46 -2.37
N GLN A 65 -2.16 30.07 -3.45
CA GLN A 65 -2.74 30.01 -4.80
C GLN A 65 -3.77 28.90 -4.90
N ASN A 66 -3.49 27.71 -4.35
CA ASN A 66 -4.46 26.63 -4.29
C ASN A 66 -5.71 27.05 -3.48
N ARG A 67 -5.52 27.64 -2.30
CA ARG A 67 -6.66 28.15 -1.50
C ARG A 67 -7.47 29.22 -2.25
N LEU A 68 -6.81 30.17 -2.92
CA LEU A 68 -7.51 31.19 -3.71
C LEU A 68 -8.28 30.58 -4.89
N SER A 69 -7.76 29.52 -5.50
CA SER A 69 -8.46 28.79 -6.56
C SER A 69 -9.69 28.06 -6.01
N LEU A 70 -9.56 27.36 -4.88
CA LEU A 70 -10.66 26.62 -4.24
C LEU A 70 -11.80 27.56 -3.80
N ASP A 71 -11.47 28.75 -3.31
CA ASP A 71 -12.44 29.76 -2.89
C ASP A 71 -12.94 30.64 -4.06
N GLY A 72 -12.55 30.35 -5.29
CA GLY A 72 -12.99 31.05 -6.52
C GLY A 72 -12.42 32.46 -6.72
N ARG A 73 -11.42 32.86 -5.93
CA ARG A 73 -10.76 34.17 -5.99
C ARG A 73 -9.61 34.23 -7.00
N LEU A 74 -9.11 33.09 -7.42
CA LEU A 74 -8.19 32.91 -8.53
C LEU A 74 -8.93 32.16 -9.64
N THR A 75 -8.88 32.65 -10.87
CA THR A 75 -9.54 31.96 -11.98
C THR A 75 -8.81 30.66 -12.30
N GLU A 76 -9.52 29.66 -12.83
CA GLU A 76 -8.89 28.39 -13.25
C GLU A 76 -7.74 28.61 -14.27
N PRO A 77 -7.87 29.48 -15.29
CA PRO A 77 -6.74 29.82 -16.17
C PRO A 77 -5.53 30.40 -15.42
N ASP A 78 -5.75 31.30 -14.46
CA ASP A 78 -4.65 31.92 -13.70
C ASP A 78 -3.98 30.90 -12.77
N TYR A 79 -4.76 30.01 -12.15
CA TYR A 79 -4.24 28.91 -11.33
C TYR A 79 -3.41 27.94 -12.17
N ASN A 80 -3.93 27.54 -13.33
CA ASN A 80 -3.23 26.63 -14.25
C ASN A 80 -1.93 27.24 -14.79
N ALA A 81 -1.93 28.54 -15.09
CA ALA A 81 -0.71 29.26 -15.49
C ALA A 81 0.33 29.27 -14.35
N TRP A 82 -0.09 29.59 -13.13
CA TRP A 82 0.79 29.55 -11.96
C TRP A 82 1.34 28.13 -11.69
N LEU A 83 0.51 27.10 -11.80
CA LEU A 83 0.92 25.71 -11.60
C LEU A 83 1.90 25.24 -12.69
N ALA A 84 1.72 25.69 -13.94
CA ALA A 84 2.66 25.44 -15.03
C ALA A 84 4.04 26.06 -14.77
N GLU A 85 4.10 27.26 -14.19
CA GLU A 85 5.36 27.88 -13.77
C GLU A 85 6.08 27.04 -12.69
N GLN A 86 5.35 26.50 -11.71
CA GLN A 86 5.97 25.65 -10.68
C GLN A 86 6.43 24.32 -11.27
N THR A 87 5.66 23.75 -12.20
CA THR A 87 6.03 22.53 -12.92
C THR A 87 7.33 22.74 -13.70
N ALA A 88 7.51 23.89 -14.36
CA ALA A 88 8.75 24.22 -15.06
C ALA A 88 9.96 24.33 -14.11
N LYS A 89 9.77 24.86 -12.89
CA LYS A 89 10.84 24.87 -11.86
C LYS A 89 11.21 23.46 -11.42
N VAL A 90 10.22 22.59 -11.21
CA VAL A 90 10.44 21.17 -10.91
C VAL A 90 11.22 20.50 -12.03
N ASP A 91 10.85 20.70 -13.29
CA ASP A 91 11.55 20.11 -14.44
C ASP A 91 12.99 20.59 -14.56
N ALA A 92 13.24 21.89 -14.33
CA ALA A 92 14.59 22.44 -14.30
C ALA A 92 15.43 21.83 -13.16
N ALA A 93 14.85 21.66 -11.97
CA ALA A 93 15.50 21.03 -10.83
C ALA A 93 15.86 19.56 -11.12
N VAL A 94 14.92 18.79 -11.68
CA VAL A 94 15.11 17.39 -12.06
C VAL A 94 16.20 17.25 -13.12
N ALA A 95 16.17 18.10 -14.16
CA ALA A 95 17.17 18.10 -15.22
C ALA A 95 18.57 18.45 -14.70
N ALA A 96 18.69 19.40 -13.77
CA ALA A 96 19.95 19.77 -13.15
C ALA A 96 20.49 18.67 -12.22
N ALA A 97 19.62 17.96 -11.51
CA ALA A 97 20.02 16.91 -10.57
C ALA A 97 20.43 15.60 -11.28
N GLY A 98 19.63 15.16 -12.25
CA GLY A 98 19.79 13.86 -12.92
C GLY A 98 19.86 12.68 -11.94
N CYS A 99 20.39 11.54 -12.38
CA CYS A 99 20.71 10.40 -11.51
C CYS A 99 22.13 10.51 -10.93
N THR A 100 22.43 11.65 -10.30
CA THR A 100 23.76 11.96 -9.74
C THR A 100 23.68 12.26 -8.24
N GLN A 101 24.81 12.58 -7.60
CA GLN A 101 24.83 13.00 -6.21
C GLN A 101 23.94 14.24 -5.93
N ALA A 102 23.72 15.10 -6.93
CA ALA A 102 22.82 16.24 -6.80
C ALA A 102 21.36 15.84 -6.54
N ALA A 103 20.94 14.62 -6.94
CA ALA A 103 19.62 14.07 -6.64
C ALA A 103 19.33 13.96 -5.13
N TYR A 104 20.37 13.77 -4.31
CA TYR A 104 20.20 13.63 -2.86
C TYR A 104 19.63 14.88 -2.19
N ALA A 105 19.77 16.07 -2.82
CA ALA A 105 19.13 17.28 -2.34
C ALA A 105 17.59 17.19 -2.32
N TYR A 106 17.00 16.31 -3.14
CA TYR A 106 15.55 16.10 -3.23
C TYR A 106 15.14 14.77 -2.60
N LEU A 107 15.91 13.70 -2.85
CA LEU A 107 15.59 12.36 -2.36
C LEU A 107 15.72 12.24 -0.83
N LEU A 108 16.70 12.90 -0.19
CA LEU A 108 16.88 12.78 1.26
C LEU A 108 15.75 13.47 2.05
N PRO A 109 15.31 14.70 1.72
CA PRO A 109 14.13 15.28 2.34
C PRO A 109 12.87 14.43 2.14
N ALA A 110 12.64 13.89 0.93
CA ALA A 110 11.51 13.03 0.65
C ALA A 110 11.54 11.74 1.49
N LYS A 111 12.71 11.09 1.60
CA LYS A 111 12.90 9.94 2.49
C LYS A 111 12.63 10.27 3.95
N ALA A 112 13.15 11.40 4.43
CA ALA A 112 12.95 11.82 5.81
C ALA A 112 11.47 12.04 6.10
N ARG A 113 10.76 12.77 5.23
CA ARG A 113 9.32 13.02 5.35
C ARG A 113 8.51 11.72 5.31
N ALA A 114 8.81 10.84 4.37
CA ALA A 114 8.15 9.53 4.29
C ALA A 114 8.40 8.71 5.56
N ALA A 115 9.64 8.66 6.05
CA ALA A 115 10.02 7.90 7.24
C ALA A 115 9.26 8.36 8.49
N GLU A 116 9.04 9.68 8.66
CA GLU A 116 8.23 10.22 9.76
C GLU A 116 6.83 9.60 9.77
N GLU A 117 6.11 9.66 8.63
CA GLU A 117 4.75 9.14 8.52
C GLU A 117 4.69 7.62 8.64
N ILE A 118 5.57 6.90 7.94
CA ILE A 118 5.57 5.44 7.96
C ILE A 118 5.86 4.93 9.36
N TYR A 119 6.83 5.53 10.07
CA TYR A 119 7.17 5.09 11.41
C TYR A 119 6.05 5.42 12.41
N ARG A 120 5.41 6.58 12.29
CA ARG A 120 4.21 6.93 13.06
C ARG A 120 3.09 5.90 12.83
N ASP A 121 2.80 5.58 11.57
CA ASP A 121 1.72 4.67 11.20
C ASP A 121 2.03 3.22 11.64
N LEU A 122 3.29 2.78 11.56
CA LEU A 122 3.72 1.51 12.15
C LEU A 122 3.53 1.51 13.67
N ALA A 123 3.84 2.61 14.37
CA ALA A 123 3.57 2.71 15.80
C ALA A 123 2.07 2.56 16.12
N LEU A 124 1.18 3.11 15.29
CA LEU A 124 -0.27 2.88 15.37
C LEU A 124 -0.62 1.41 15.12
N ALA A 125 -0.05 0.77 14.10
CA ALA A 125 -0.29 -0.65 13.82
C ALA A 125 0.03 -1.54 15.03
N PHE A 126 1.19 -1.35 15.64
CA PHE A 126 1.60 -2.09 16.84
C PHE A 126 0.77 -1.73 18.08
N HIS A 127 0.26 -0.50 18.18
CA HIS A 127 -0.71 -0.13 19.21
C HIS A 127 -2.02 -0.93 19.06
N PHE A 128 -2.61 -0.94 17.87
CA PHE A 128 -3.85 -1.69 17.61
C PHE A 128 -3.66 -3.20 17.72
N ALA A 129 -2.45 -3.73 17.50
CA ALA A 129 -2.14 -5.14 17.71
C ALA A 129 -2.15 -5.56 19.19
N GLN A 130 -1.91 -4.62 20.11
CA GLN A 130 -1.92 -4.86 21.55
C GLN A 130 -3.32 -4.78 22.17
N MET A 131 -4.35 -4.44 21.39
CA MET A 131 -5.73 -4.41 21.85
C MET A 131 -6.18 -5.78 22.37
N PRO A 132 -7.10 -5.84 23.36
CA PRO A 132 -7.62 -7.10 23.87
C PRO A 132 -8.14 -8.02 22.77
N GLU A 133 -7.97 -9.33 22.98
CA GLU A 133 -8.52 -10.34 22.09
C GLU A 133 -10.06 -10.19 22.03
N GLY A 134 -10.61 -10.18 20.81
CA GLY A 134 -12.04 -9.89 20.58
C GLY A 134 -12.39 -8.41 20.39
N SER A 135 -11.45 -7.47 20.52
CA SER A 135 -11.69 -6.07 20.15
C SER A 135 -11.87 -5.93 18.63
N LEU A 136 -12.90 -5.19 18.21
CA LEU A 136 -13.14 -4.85 16.80
C LEU A 136 -12.00 -4.03 16.20
N GLU A 137 -11.29 -3.27 17.03
CA GLU A 137 -10.16 -2.44 16.61
C GLU A 137 -8.82 -3.17 16.64
N ARG A 138 -8.80 -4.45 17.06
CA ARG A 138 -7.54 -5.19 17.11
C ARG A 138 -7.05 -5.46 15.68
N LEU A 139 -5.80 -5.10 15.42
CA LEU A 139 -5.09 -5.50 14.21
C LEU A 139 -4.38 -6.83 14.46
N LYS A 140 -4.65 -7.88 13.67
CA LYS A 140 -3.83 -9.09 13.69
C LYS A 140 -2.50 -8.76 12.99
N ILE A 141 -1.38 -9.06 13.65
CA ILE A 141 -0.04 -8.93 13.08
C ILE A 141 0.65 -10.29 13.17
N ASP A 142 1.17 -10.79 12.05
CA ASP A 142 1.94 -12.04 11.99
C ASP A 142 3.45 -11.82 12.20
N ASN A 143 4.20 -12.90 12.37
CA ASN A 143 5.64 -12.83 12.62
C ASN A 143 6.44 -12.19 11.46
N GLN A 144 6.04 -12.40 10.21
CA GLN A 144 6.72 -11.80 9.05
C GLN A 144 6.49 -10.30 8.98
N GLN A 145 5.28 -9.84 9.31
CA GLN A 145 4.97 -8.42 9.44
C GLN A 145 5.79 -7.76 10.58
N VAL A 146 5.99 -8.47 11.70
CA VAL A 146 6.89 -8.01 12.78
C VAL A 146 8.33 -7.92 12.28
N LEU A 147 8.85 -8.97 11.62
CA LEU A 147 10.21 -9.00 11.10
C LEU A 147 10.45 -7.93 10.02
N ALA A 148 9.50 -7.72 9.12
CA ALA A 148 9.54 -6.67 8.10
C ALA A 148 9.61 -5.27 8.75
N SER A 149 8.80 -5.03 9.77
CA SER A 149 8.82 -3.78 10.54
C SER A 149 10.14 -3.56 11.27
N GLN A 150 10.71 -4.61 11.88
CA GLN A 150 12.03 -4.56 12.51
C GLN A 150 13.15 -4.31 11.48
N GLY A 151 13.04 -4.89 10.28
CA GLY A 151 13.96 -4.62 9.17
C GLY A 151 13.91 -3.16 8.74
N PHE A 152 12.72 -2.57 8.63
CA PHE A 152 12.56 -1.15 8.35
C PHE A 152 13.12 -0.27 9.47
N GLU A 153 12.88 -0.61 10.74
CA GLU A 153 13.50 0.09 11.88
C GLU A 153 15.04 0.03 11.82
N ALA A 154 15.62 -1.12 11.49
CA ALA A 154 17.06 -1.28 11.33
C ALA A 154 17.61 -0.41 10.19
N TYR A 155 16.89 -0.30 9.07
CA TYR A 155 17.21 0.63 7.99
C TYR A 155 17.20 2.09 8.46
N LEU A 156 16.17 2.51 9.22
CA LEU A 156 16.12 3.86 9.78
C LEU A 156 17.23 4.11 10.79
N ARG A 157 17.60 3.14 11.62
CA ARG A 157 18.76 3.23 12.53
C ARG A 157 20.05 3.50 11.76
N GLN A 158 20.25 2.86 10.61
CA GLN A 158 21.40 3.13 9.75
C GLN A 158 21.36 4.54 9.14
N LEU A 159 20.18 5.02 8.76
CA LEU A 159 19.99 6.33 8.16
C LEU A 159 20.21 7.48 9.18
N TYR A 160 19.59 7.37 10.36
CA TYR A 160 19.60 8.41 11.39
C TYR A 160 20.78 8.30 12.38
N GLY A 161 21.45 7.14 12.45
CA GLY A 161 22.58 6.92 13.36
C GLY A 161 22.20 7.21 14.82
N GLU A 162 23.02 8.01 15.50
CA GLU A 162 22.79 8.42 16.89
C GLU A 162 21.48 9.20 17.11
N GLY A 163 20.94 9.84 16.07
CA GLY A 163 19.67 10.57 16.14
C GLY A 163 18.41 9.69 16.10
N PHE A 164 18.57 8.38 15.88
CA PHE A 164 17.44 7.47 15.69
C PHE A 164 16.48 7.45 16.88
N ASP A 165 17.00 7.36 18.11
CA ASP A 165 16.13 7.24 19.30
C ASP A 165 15.28 8.49 19.52
N THR A 166 15.83 9.68 19.24
CA THR A 166 15.07 10.95 19.29
C THR A 166 14.00 11.00 18.20
N PHE A 167 14.34 10.60 16.97
CA PHE A 167 13.38 10.49 15.87
C PHE A 167 12.23 9.53 16.23
N ALA A 168 12.57 8.32 16.68
CA ALA A 168 11.60 7.28 17.04
C ALA A 168 10.69 7.71 18.19
N ALA A 169 11.24 8.35 19.23
CA ALA A 169 10.46 8.88 20.34
C ALA A 169 9.45 9.93 19.88
N ARG A 170 9.87 10.87 19.02
CA ARG A 170 9.00 11.91 18.47
C ARG A 170 7.85 11.33 17.66
N GLN A 171 8.10 10.36 16.80
CA GLN A 171 7.03 9.76 16.00
C GLN A 171 6.03 8.96 16.84
N ARG A 172 6.50 8.29 17.90
CA ARG A 172 5.60 7.64 18.88
C ARG A 172 4.75 8.66 19.63
N GLU A 173 5.32 9.81 20.02
CA GLU A 173 4.58 10.90 20.65
C GLU A 173 3.49 11.45 19.73
N ILE A 174 3.79 11.67 18.45
CA ILE A 174 2.81 12.11 17.44
C ILE A 174 1.68 11.07 17.31
N ALA A 175 2.02 9.80 17.10
CA ALA A 175 1.03 8.71 17.03
C ALA A 175 0.15 8.66 18.29
N SER A 176 0.75 8.89 19.46
CA SER A 176 0.02 8.94 20.74
C SER A 176 -0.97 10.10 20.81
N SER A 177 -0.58 11.27 20.30
CA SER A 177 -1.42 12.47 20.29
C SER A 177 -2.59 12.38 19.31
N GLU A 178 -2.49 11.52 18.29
CA GLU A 178 -3.55 11.29 17.32
C GLU A 178 -4.64 10.37 17.86
N LEU A 179 -4.32 9.46 18.78
CA LEU A 179 -5.32 8.60 19.41
C LEU A 179 -6.35 9.46 20.17
N PRO A 180 -7.66 9.22 19.98
CA PRO A 180 -8.68 9.81 20.83
C PRO A 180 -8.36 9.48 22.29
N ALA A 181 -8.51 10.46 23.18
CA ALA A 181 -8.43 10.18 24.60
C ALA A 181 -9.46 9.08 24.92
N ALA A 182 -9.00 7.92 25.40
CA ALA A 182 -9.86 7.06 26.18
C ALA A 182 -10.44 7.94 27.30
N ASN A 183 -11.77 7.90 27.50
CA ASN A 183 -12.56 8.71 28.42
C ASN A 183 -11.80 9.22 29.69
N PRO A 184 -12.14 10.41 30.27
CA PRO A 184 -11.26 11.35 30.98
C PRO A 184 -10.75 10.93 32.38
N PHE A 185 -10.63 9.63 32.68
CA PHE A 185 -10.27 9.11 33.99
C PHE A 185 -8.99 8.24 34.03
N GLY A 186 -8.00 8.49 33.16
CA GLY A 186 -6.68 7.94 33.45
C GLY A 186 -5.70 8.01 32.29
N GLN A 187 -4.56 8.64 32.55
CA GLN A 187 -3.40 8.64 31.68
C GLN A 187 -2.90 7.20 31.44
N GLY A 188 -2.81 6.80 30.17
CA GLY A 188 -2.07 5.63 29.74
C GLY A 188 -1.09 6.07 28.65
N GLY A 189 0.18 6.22 29.00
CA GLY A 189 1.25 6.37 28.02
C GLY A 189 1.47 5.07 27.24
N PHE A 190 2.19 5.15 26.12
CA PHE A 190 2.65 3.99 25.35
C PHE A 190 3.66 3.18 26.17
N GLY A 191 3.15 2.32 27.04
CA GLY A 191 3.88 1.20 27.64
C GLY A 191 3.38 -0.10 27.04
N LEU A 192 4.29 -1.06 26.82
CA LEU A 192 4.03 -2.45 26.42
C LEU A 192 3.27 -3.24 27.52
N GLY A 193 2.13 -2.74 27.93
CA GLY A 193 1.32 -3.28 28.99
C GLY A 193 0.69 -2.18 29.84
N THR A 194 -0.57 -1.86 29.56
CA THR A 194 -1.67 -1.99 30.54
C THR A 194 -3.00 -1.77 29.85
N THR A 195 -3.93 -2.65 30.18
CA THR A 195 -5.36 -2.71 29.87
C THR A 195 -6.16 -1.52 30.39
N LEU A 196 -7.15 -1.04 29.62
CA LEU A 196 -8.53 -0.90 30.11
C LEU A 196 -9.50 -0.68 28.94
N GLY A 197 -10.39 -1.64 28.75
CA GLY A 197 -11.50 -1.57 27.83
C GLY A 197 -12.57 -0.62 28.35
N THR A 198 -12.66 0.56 27.75
CA THR A 198 -13.91 1.31 27.69
C THR A 198 -14.32 1.35 26.23
N MET A 199 -15.53 0.86 25.93
CA MET A 199 -16.13 1.05 24.61
C MET A 199 -16.12 2.54 24.31
N ILE A 200 -15.42 2.93 23.26
CA ILE A 200 -15.54 4.29 22.72
C ILE A 200 -16.96 4.35 22.16
N THR A 201 -17.84 5.07 22.85
CA THR A 201 -19.25 5.21 22.44
C THR A 201 -19.49 6.48 21.62
N ASP A 202 -18.46 7.32 21.47
CA ASP A 202 -18.52 8.51 20.63
C ASP A 202 -18.27 8.12 19.16
N PRO A 203 -19.24 8.32 18.26
CA PRO A 203 -19.10 7.98 16.84
C PRO A 203 -17.89 8.63 16.17
N ASP A 204 -17.54 9.86 16.54
CA ASP A 204 -16.41 10.57 15.95
C ASP A 204 -15.07 9.94 16.37
N ALA A 205 -14.95 9.57 17.65
CA ALA A 205 -13.79 8.85 18.16
C ALA A 205 -13.69 7.43 17.59
N MET A 206 -14.81 6.74 17.36
CA MET A 206 -14.82 5.43 16.68
C MET A 206 -14.35 5.55 15.23
N MET A 207 -14.88 6.52 14.49
CA MET A 207 -14.46 6.78 13.10
C MET A 207 -12.98 7.14 13.02
N LYS A 208 -12.50 7.98 13.95
CA LYS A 208 -11.07 8.33 14.03
C LYS A 208 -10.21 7.10 14.31
N ASN A 209 -10.57 6.27 15.28
CA ASN A 209 -9.82 5.04 15.57
C ASN A 209 -9.80 4.07 14.41
N SER A 210 -10.94 3.87 13.74
CA SER A 210 -11.02 3.04 12.55
C SER A 210 -10.10 3.59 11.45
N SER A 211 -10.05 4.91 11.24
CA SER A 211 -9.11 5.56 10.30
C SER A 211 -7.66 5.26 10.67
N LEU A 212 -7.25 5.53 11.92
CA LEU A 212 -5.89 5.31 12.39
C LEU A 212 -5.47 3.83 12.32
N ARG A 213 -6.40 2.91 12.59
CA ARG A 213 -6.18 1.47 12.45
C ARG A 213 -5.97 1.09 10.99
N MET A 214 -6.78 1.64 10.08
CA MET A 214 -6.61 1.43 8.64
C MET A 214 -5.29 1.98 8.14
N GLU A 215 -4.89 3.18 8.57
CA GLU A 215 -3.61 3.82 8.23
C GLU A 215 -2.42 2.98 8.72
N GLY A 216 -2.43 2.56 9.99
CA GLY A 216 -1.38 1.70 10.53
C GLY A 216 -1.30 0.34 9.83
N GLY A 217 -2.46 -0.31 9.60
CA GLY A 217 -2.52 -1.56 8.86
C GLY A 217 -2.03 -1.42 7.42
N ASP A 218 -2.29 -0.29 6.76
CA ASP A 218 -1.81 -0.01 5.41
C ASP A 218 -0.30 0.16 5.35
N ALA A 219 0.28 0.95 6.26
CA ALA A 219 1.73 1.10 6.37
C ALA A 219 2.43 -0.26 6.61
N LEU A 220 1.88 -1.06 7.54
CA LEU A 220 2.38 -2.40 7.83
C LEU A 220 2.38 -3.31 6.60
N ARG A 221 1.26 -3.35 5.86
CA ARG A 221 1.14 -4.17 4.64
C ARG A 221 2.12 -3.74 3.56
N LYS A 222 2.29 -2.44 3.35
CA LYS A 222 3.20 -1.90 2.34
C LYS A 222 4.67 -2.19 2.67
N VAL A 223 5.06 -2.07 3.94
CA VAL A 223 6.40 -2.45 4.40
C VAL A 223 6.62 -3.96 4.25
N HIS A 224 5.65 -4.79 4.67
CA HIS A 224 5.72 -6.23 4.51
C HIS A 224 5.85 -6.65 3.04
N PHE A 225 5.08 -6.04 2.14
CA PHE A 225 5.14 -6.29 0.71
C PHE A 225 6.50 -5.95 0.10
N GLU A 226 7.06 -4.76 0.42
CA GLU A 226 8.40 -4.37 -0.07
C GLU A 226 9.46 -5.36 0.40
N VAL A 227 9.43 -5.74 1.68
CA VAL A 227 10.40 -6.69 2.25
C VAL A 227 10.25 -8.08 1.63
N ALA A 228 9.01 -8.55 1.41
CA ALA A 228 8.74 -9.82 0.73
C ALA A 228 9.24 -9.80 -0.72
N ALA A 229 9.02 -8.71 -1.44
CA ALA A 229 9.54 -8.53 -2.79
C ALA A 229 11.08 -8.56 -2.81
N GLU A 230 11.73 -7.79 -1.94
CA GLU A 230 13.19 -7.74 -1.84
C GLU A 230 13.80 -9.11 -1.47
N ALA A 231 13.17 -9.83 -0.53
CA ALA A 231 13.59 -11.17 -0.14
C ALA A 231 13.47 -12.19 -1.29
N SER A 232 12.50 -11.99 -2.19
CA SER A 232 12.34 -12.75 -3.43
C SER A 232 13.23 -12.28 -4.58
N GLY A 233 14.13 -11.30 -4.36
CA GLY A 233 14.98 -10.75 -5.40
C GLY A 233 14.22 -9.89 -6.42
N LEU A 234 13.07 -9.35 -6.01
CA LEU A 234 12.24 -8.47 -6.81
C LEU A 234 12.39 -7.01 -6.32
N LEU A 235 12.27 -6.05 -7.24
CA LEU A 235 12.23 -4.63 -6.92
C LEU A 235 10.86 -4.07 -7.25
N VAL A 236 10.24 -3.36 -6.30
CA VAL A 236 8.98 -2.65 -6.52
C VAL A 236 9.29 -1.23 -7.00
N ARG A 237 8.82 -0.88 -8.19
CA ARG A 237 9.00 0.43 -8.80
C ARG A 237 7.66 1.08 -9.12
N PRO A 238 7.51 2.40 -9.09
CA PRO A 238 6.30 3.02 -9.64
C PRO A 238 6.21 2.83 -11.16
N PHE A 239 5.05 2.42 -11.65
CA PHE A 239 4.67 2.45 -13.06
C PHE A 239 3.95 3.76 -13.35
N VAL A 240 4.41 4.51 -14.33
CA VAL A 240 3.86 5.83 -14.68
C VAL A 240 3.46 5.86 -16.14
N VAL A 241 2.26 6.37 -16.43
CA VAL A 241 1.81 6.66 -17.79
C VAL A 241 1.42 8.14 -17.85
N GLY A 242 2.14 8.89 -18.69
CA GLY A 242 2.04 10.35 -18.70
C GLY A 242 2.58 10.95 -17.41
N ASP A 243 1.75 11.71 -16.71
CA ASP A 243 2.04 12.38 -15.44
C ASP A 243 1.44 11.67 -14.21
N ARG A 244 0.86 10.47 -14.41
CA ARG A 244 0.17 9.72 -13.34
C ARG A 244 0.88 8.43 -13.03
N THR A 245 1.22 8.23 -11.75
CA THR A 245 1.53 6.91 -11.22
C THR A 245 0.29 6.03 -11.32
N LEU A 246 0.41 4.99 -12.13
CA LEU A 246 -0.63 4.05 -12.49
C LEU A 246 -0.61 2.82 -11.59
N ALA A 247 0.56 2.30 -11.29
CA ALA A 247 0.69 0.98 -10.69
C ALA A 247 2.08 0.85 -10.06
N GLN A 248 2.41 -0.32 -9.53
CA GLN A 248 3.78 -0.68 -9.23
C GLN A 248 4.28 -1.70 -10.26
N LEU A 249 5.55 -1.70 -10.62
CA LEU A 249 6.21 -2.76 -11.36
C LEU A 249 7.00 -3.60 -10.36
N VAL A 250 6.79 -4.90 -10.36
CA VAL A 250 7.68 -5.85 -9.70
C VAL A 250 8.68 -6.34 -10.74
N HIS A 251 9.92 -5.88 -10.62
CA HIS A 251 11.03 -6.26 -11.47
C HIS A 251 11.78 -7.43 -10.85
N PRO A 252 11.79 -8.61 -11.48
CA PRO A 252 12.77 -9.62 -11.12
C PRO A 252 14.18 -9.13 -11.43
N ALA A 253 15.16 -9.43 -10.58
CA ALA A 253 16.56 -9.05 -10.78
C ALA A 253 17.24 -9.71 -12.01
N GLY A 254 16.48 -10.44 -12.84
CA GLY A 254 16.94 -11.20 -14.01
C GLY A 254 16.24 -10.80 -15.33
N ALA A 255 16.12 -11.76 -16.25
CA ALA A 255 15.59 -11.58 -17.61
C ALA A 255 14.06 -11.77 -17.75
N GLU A 256 13.34 -11.92 -16.64
CA GLU A 256 11.88 -11.98 -16.64
C GLU A 256 11.31 -10.56 -16.84
N PRO A 257 10.25 -10.41 -17.65
CA PRO A 257 9.67 -9.11 -17.88
C PRO A 257 8.88 -8.63 -16.64
N PRO A 258 8.81 -7.30 -16.41
CA PRO A 258 8.20 -6.76 -15.20
C PRO A 258 6.69 -7.07 -15.13
N LEU A 259 6.21 -7.29 -13.92
CA LEU A 259 4.77 -7.42 -13.61
C LEU A 259 4.22 -6.08 -13.17
N THR A 260 3.14 -5.61 -13.80
CA THR A 260 2.46 -4.38 -13.39
C THR A 260 1.42 -4.70 -12.32
N ILE A 261 1.70 -4.40 -11.05
CA ILE A 261 0.77 -4.48 -9.93
C ILE A 261 -0.43 -3.57 -10.16
N VAL A 262 -1.55 -4.20 -10.42
CA VAL A 262 -2.84 -3.57 -10.72
C VAL A 262 -3.76 -3.55 -9.49
N GLU A 263 -3.46 -4.37 -8.47
CA GLU A 263 -4.11 -4.33 -7.16
C GLU A 263 -3.16 -4.79 -6.05
N GLY A 264 -3.26 -4.17 -4.89
CA GLY A 264 -2.48 -4.51 -3.69
C GLY A 264 -1.27 -3.60 -3.45
N PRO A 265 -0.52 -3.83 -2.37
CA PRO A 265 -0.65 -4.96 -1.44
C PRO A 265 -1.97 -4.94 -0.66
N SER A 266 -2.65 -6.09 -0.65
CA SER A 266 -3.91 -6.32 0.04
C SER A 266 -3.83 -7.57 0.90
N TYR A 267 -4.89 -7.85 1.63
CA TYR A 267 -5.02 -9.08 2.40
C TYR A 267 -6.36 -9.74 2.10
N LEU A 268 -6.37 -11.06 2.22
CA LEU A 268 -7.51 -11.94 2.05
C LEU A 268 -7.73 -12.69 3.35
N LEU A 269 -8.92 -12.60 3.95
CA LEU A 269 -9.25 -13.45 5.09
C LEU A 269 -9.84 -14.75 4.55
N PHE A 270 -9.42 -15.90 5.02
CA PHE A 270 -10.15 -17.13 4.72
C PHE A 270 -10.38 -17.94 5.98
N ASP A 271 -11.45 -18.73 5.93
CA ASP A 271 -11.78 -19.67 6.98
C ASP A 271 -11.24 -21.06 6.57
N PRO A 272 -10.24 -21.61 7.30
CA PRO A 272 -9.73 -22.95 7.01
C PRO A 272 -10.79 -24.05 7.28
N GLU A 273 -11.76 -23.78 8.16
CA GLU A 273 -12.81 -24.70 8.60
C GLU A 273 -14.19 -24.04 8.54
N PRO A 274 -14.73 -23.76 7.35
CA PRO A 274 -15.97 -22.98 7.17
C PRO A 274 -17.24 -23.65 7.73
N ASP A 275 -17.16 -24.92 8.14
CA ASP A 275 -18.25 -25.64 8.80
C ASP A 275 -18.34 -25.30 10.31
N ASN A 276 -17.38 -24.53 10.83
CA ASN A 276 -17.30 -24.10 12.22
C ASN A 276 -17.67 -22.61 12.29
N ASP A 277 -18.82 -22.26 12.88
CA ASP A 277 -19.40 -20.89 12.88
C ASP A 277 -18.63 -19.87 13.76
N THR A 278 -17.36 -20.17 14.07
CA THR A 278 -16.49 -19.34 14.91
C THR A 278 -15.60 -18.46 14.04
N GLN A 279 -15.93 -17.17 13.93
CA GLN A 279 -15.11 -16.16 13.23
C GLN A 279 -13.68 -16.00 13.78
N ALA A 280 -13.35 -16.63 14.92
CA ALA A 280 -12.07 -16.48 15.62
C ALA A 280 -10.87 -17.01 14.83
N ASP A 281 -11.08 -18.01 13.97
CA ASP A 281 -10.00 -18.77 13.32
C ASP A 281 -9.69 -18.33 11.88
N ARG A 282 -10.19 -17.15 11.48
CA ARG A 282 -9.85 -16.60 10.16
C ARG A 282 -8.36 -16.34 10.04
N VAL A 283 -7.81 -16.81 8.93
CA VAL A 283 -6.41 -16.66 8.54
C VAL A 283 -6.33 -15.52 7.52
N GLU A 284 -5.36 -14.62 7.71
CA GLU A 284 -5.08 -13.53 6.79
C GLU A 284 -3.97 -13.93 5.81
N LEU A 285 -4.25 -13.82 4.51
CA LEU A 285 -3.32 -14.08 3.41
C LEU A 285 -2.98 -12.76 2.73
N SER A 286 -1.72 -12.35 2.79
CA SER A 286 -1.31 -11.15 2.06
C SER A 286 -1.15 -11.46 0.57
N SER A 287 -1.58 -10.55 -0.30
CA SER A 287 -1.55 -10.74 -1.75
C SER A 287 -1.32 -9.44 -2.52
N ALA A 288 -0.78 -9.57 -3.73
CA ALA A 288 -0.75 -8.52 -4.74
C ALA A 288 -1.06 -9.13 -6.11
N THR A 289 -1.82 -8.41 -6.92
CA THR A 289 -2.22 -8.85 -8.27
C THR A 289 -1.44 -8.05 -9.29
N GLY A 290 -0.71 -8.74 -10.15
CA GLY A 290 0.06 -8.17 -11.26
C GLY A 290 -0.51 -8.57 -12.63
N LEU A 291 -0.35 -7.70 -13.61
CA LEU A 291 -0.55 -7.98 -15.02
C LEU A 291 0.79 -8.36 -15.65
N SER A 292 0.84 -9.54 -16.29
CA SER A 292 1.99 -9.97 -17.08
C SER A 292 1.98 -9.38 -18.49
N PRO A 293 3.15 -9.30 -19.16
CA PRO A 293 3.25 -8.67 -20.48
C PRO A 293 2.49 -9.37 -21.59
N ASP A 294 2.19 -10.66 -21.42
CA ASP A 294 1.32 -11.44 -22.30
C ASP A 294 -0.18 -11.16 -22.07
N GLY A 295 -0.50 -10.24 -21.15
CA GLY A 295 -1.86 -9.87 -20.79
C GLY A 295 -2.51 -10.77 -19.76
N GLY A 296 -1.80 -11.79 -19.25
CA GLY A 296 -2.28 -12.64 -18.15
C GLY A 296 -2.32 -11.91 -16.80
N LEU A 297 -3.14 -12.42 -15.88
CA LEU A 297 -3.14 -11.96 -14.49
C LEU A 297 -2.35 -12.93 -13.64
N ARG A 298 -1.53 -12.41 -12.73
CA ARG A 298 -0.86 -13.18 -11.69
C ARG A 298 -1.25 -12.67 -10.33
N VAL A 299 -1.80 -13.54 -9.49
CA VAL A 299 -1.96 -13.25 -8.06
C VAL A 299 -0.76 -13.83 -7.32
N MET A 300 -0.02 -12.97 -6.65
CA MET A 300 1.15 -13.31 -5.85
C MET A 300 0.82 -13.19 -4.37
N PHE A 301 1.03 -14.27 -3.64
CA PHE A 301 0.83 -14.28 -2.19
C PHE A 301 2.15 -14.16 -1.44
N PHE A 302 2.07 -13.69 -0.20
CA PHE A 302 3.23 -13.53 0.68
C PHE A 302 2.87 -13.68 2.16
N GLY A 303 3.89 -13.90 2.99
CA GLY A 303 3.76 -14.15 4.43
C GLY A 303 3.61 -15.64 4.79
N ASP A 304 3.85 -15.95 6.08
CA ASP A 304 3.87 -17.33 6.58
C ASP A 304 2.53 -18.04 6.40
N ALA A 305 1.42 -17.33 6.60
CA ALA A 305 0.08 -17.86 6.41
C ALA A 305 -0.16 -18.31 4.96
N ALA A 306 0.24 -17.51 3.98
CA ALA A 306 0.15 -17.88 2.57
C ALA A 306 1.01 -19.10 2.25
N LEU A 307 2.25 -19.14 2.75
CA LEU A 307 3.15 -20.27 2.52
C LEU A 307 2.58 -21.57 3.11
N ALA A 308 2.01 -21.52 4.31
CA ALA A 308 1.46 -22.67 5.00
C ALA A 308 0.19 -23.23 4.33
N HIS A 309 -0.66 -22.36 3.79
CA HIS A 309 -2.00 -22.76 3.35
C HIS A 309 -2.17 -22.90 1.82
N LEU A 310 -1.30 -22.29 1.01
CA LEU A 310 -1.53 -22.18 -0.44
C LEU A 310 -0.76 -23.19 -1.30
N THR A 311 -0.04 -24.13 -0.68
CA THR A 311 0.78 -25.10 -1.42
C THR A 311 -0.05 -25.95 -2.40
N ASN A 312 -1.27 -26.34 -1.99
CA ASN A 312 -2.22 -27.15 -2.79
C ASN A 312 -3.57 -26.45 -2.96
N ALA A 313 -3.57 -25.11 -2.93
CA ALA A 313 -4.80 -24.34 -2.99
C ALA A 313 -5.47 -24.38 -4.37
N THR A 314 -6.79 -24.26 -4.37
CA THR A 314 -7.59 -23.93 -5.54
C THR A 314 -7.80 -22.42 -5.56
N VAL A 315 -7.41 -21.78 -6.67
CA VAL A 315 -7.57 -20.34 -6.89
C VAL A 315 -8.36 -20.13 -8.17
N ARG A 316 -9.47 -19.37 -8.11
CA ARG A 316 -10.36 -19.12 -9.25
C ARG A 316 -10.77 -17.66 -9.31
N LEU A 317 -10.91 -17.12 -10.51
CA LEU A 317 -11.47 -15.79 -10.75
C LEU A 317 -12.85 -15.95 -11.38
N TYR A 318 -13.85 -15.34 -10.77
CA TYR A 318 -15.20 -15.28 -11.32
C TYR A 318 -15.46 -13.87 -11.83
N ALA A 319 -15.50 -13.70 -13.15
CA ALA A 319 -15.78 -12.43 -13.79
C ALA A 319 -17.20 -12.43 -14.35
N ARG A 320 -18.01 -11.44 -13.97
CA ARG A 320 -19.40 -11.34 -14.43
C ARG A 320 -19.43 -10.87 -15.89
N THR A 321 -20.20 -11.56 -16.73
CA THR A 321 -20.35 -11.22 -18.17
C THR A 321 -21.67 -10.50 -18.47
N THR A 322 -22.52 -10.35 -17.46
CA THR A 322 -23.83 -9.70 -17.57
C THR A 322 -23.92 -8.51 -16.60
N PRO A 323 -24.56 -7.39 -16.93
CA PRO A 323 -24.72 -6.29 -15.98
C PRO A 323 -25.51 -6.69 -14.73
N LEU A 324 -25.26 -6.04 -13.59
CA LEU A 324 -26.07 -6.22 -12.38
C LEU A 324 -27.47 -5.62 -12.54
N PRO A 325 -28.52 -6.25 -11.98
CA PRO A 325 -29.81 -5.58 -11.77
C PRO A 325 -29.61 -4.35 -10.87
N SER A 326 -30.24 -3.23 -11.24
CA SER A 326 -30.12 -1.93 -10.57
C SER A 326 -30.81 -1.92 -9.19
N ALA A 327 -30.27 -2.64 -8.19
CA ALA A 327 -30.73 -2.58 -6.80
C ALA A 327 -29.85 -3.33 -5.78
N VAL A 328 -28.81 -4.06 -6.20
CA VAL A 328 -28.08 -4.98 -5.29
C VAL A 328 -26.89 -4.27 -4.65
N SER A 329 -26.82 -4.30 -3.31
CA SER A 329 -25.63 -3.85 -2.59
C SER A 329 -24.44 -4.75 -2.96
N SER A 330 -23.22 -4.20 -3.01
CA SER A 330 -22.03 -4.95 -3.43
C SER A 330 -21.66 -6.12 -2.49
N TRP A 331 -22.29 -6.24 -1.33
CA TRP A 331 -21.91 -7.18 -0.28
C TRP A 331 -22.68 -8.51 -0.35
N GLU A 332 -23.97 -8.45 -0.67
CA GLU A 332 -24.86 -9.63 -0.75
C GLU A 332 -24.87 -10.25 -2.16
N MET A 333 -24.31 -9.55 -3.15
CA MET A 333 -24.45 -9.94 -4.56
C MET A 333 -23.81 -11.28 -4.89
N PHE A 334 -22.65 -11.64 -4.32
CA PHE A 334 -21.96 -12.87 -4.72
C PHE A 334 -22.51 -14.13 -4.01
N ASP A 335 -23.45 -13.97 -3.06
CA ASP A 335 -24.18 -15.08 -2.42
C ASP A 335 -25.38 -15.53 -3.26
N ARG A 336 -25.71 -14.76 -4.31
CA ARG A 336 -26.89 -15.04 -5.11
C ARG A 336 -26.56 -16.04 -6.21
N GLU A 337 -27.39 -17.06 -6.34
CA GLU A 337 -27.29 -18.05 -7.43
C GLU A 337 -27.28 -17.39 -8.82
N ASP A 338 -28.06 -16.32 -9.00
CA ASP A 338 -28.14 -15.57 -10.25
C ASP A 338 -26.87 -14.75 -10.55
N TRP A 339 -26.05 -14.45 -9.53
CA TRP A 339 -24.75 -13.85 -9.76
C TRP A 339 -23.77 -14.86 -10.35
N ARG A 340 -23.69 -16.07 -9.76
CA ARG A 340 -22.80 -17.14 -10.22
C ARG A 340 -23.17 -17.62 -11.63
N ALA A 341 -24.46 -17.80 -11.91
CA ALA A 341 -24.94 -18.17 -13.24
C ALA A 341 -24.56 -17.14 -14.33
N GLY A 342 -24.34 -15.88 -13.94
CA GLY A 342 -23.92 -14.80 -14.84
C GLY A 342 -22.40 -14.57 -14.90
N THR A 343 -21.58 -15.48 -14.34
CA THR A 343 -20.13 -15.36 -14.29
C THR A 343 -19.41 -16.38 -15.15
N THR A 344 -18.27 -15.98 -15.71
CA THR A 344 -17.29 -16.89 -16.29
C THR A 344 -16.23 -17.19 -15.24
N MET A 345 -15.92 -18.48 -15.06
CA MET A 345 -14.90 -18.95 -14.14
C MET A 345 -13.59 -19.17 -14.90
N PHE A 346 -12.51 -18.60 -14.36
CA PHE A 346 -11.15 -18.82 -14.81
C PHE A 346 -10.35 -19.48 -13.69
N GLU A 347 -9.75 -20.62 -13.95
CA GLU A 347 -8.92 -21.33 -12.98
C GLU A 347 -7.48 -20.81 -13.02
N GLY A 348 -6.94 -20.48 -11.84
CA GLY A 348 -5.56 -20.07 -11.68
C GLY A 348 -4.63 -21.27 -11.65
N VAL A 349 -3.62 -21.28 -12.50
CA VAL A 349 -2.58 -22.31 -12.54
C VAL A 349 -1.40 -21.85 -11.71
N ARG A 350 -0.90 -22.71 -10.81
CA ARG A 350 0.29 -22.38 -10.02
C ARG A 350 1.46 -22.03 -10.94
N SER A 351 1.99 -20.82 -10.75
CA SER A 351 3.10 -20.33 -11.55
C SER A 351 4.41 -21.04 -11.19
N SER A 352 5.27 -21.20 -12.18
CA SER A 352 6.67 -21.60 -12.00
C SER A 352 7.63 -20.41 -11.93
N ALA A 353 7.13 -19.20 -12.22
CA ALA A 353 7.90 -17.97 -12.15
C ALA A 353 8.14 -17.51 -10.71
N THR A 354 8.97 -16.48 -10.54
CA THR A 354 9.28 -15.94 -9.22
C THR A 354 8.03 -15.31 -8.57
N CYS A 355 7.73 -15.72 -7.34
CA CYS A 355 6.62 -15.21 -6.52
C CYS A 355 7.15 -14.41 -5.30
N LEU A 356 6.26 -13.89 -4.45
CA LEU A 356 6.58 -13.08 -3.26
C LEU A 356 6.79 -13.94 -1.99
N GLY A 357 7.58 -15.02 -2.08
CA GLY A 357 7.89 -15.87 -0.93
C GLY A 357 6.79 -16.88 -0.56
N ALA A 358 5.62 -16.82 -1.19
CA ALA A 358 4.59 -17.86 -1.17
C ALA A 358 4.12 -18.20 -2.60
N PRO A 359 3.31 -19.27 -2.81
CA PRO A 359 2.82 -19.62 -4.14
C PRO A 359 2.09 -18.48 -4.85
N CYS A 360 2.24 -18.40 -6.17
CA CYS A 360 1.49 -17.48 -7.03
C CYS A 360 0.77 -18.26 -8.13
N PHE A 361 -0.29 -17.65 -8.67
CA PHE A 361 -1.21 -18.29 -9.60
C PHE A 361 -1.43 -17.40 -10.81
N ASP A 362 -1.20 -17.96 -11.99
CA ASP A 362 -1.40 -17.36 -13.30
C ASP A 362 -2.79 -17.68 -13.82
N PHE A 363 -3.49 -16.66 -14.29
CA PHE A 363 -4.76 -16.75 -14.99
C PHE A 363 -4.53 -16.55 -16.49
N PRO A 364 -5.37 -17.19 -17.32
CA PRO A 364 -5.31 -17.01 -18.77
C PRO A 364 -5.64 -15.56 -19.17
N PRO A 365 -5.08 -15.00 -20.27
CA PRO A 365 -5.34 -13.62 -20.70
C PRO A 365 -6.82 -13.27 -20.88
N GLU A 366 -7.66 -14.26 -21.22
CA GLU A 366 -9.11 -14.13 -21.32
C GLU A 366 -9.76 -13.68 -20.00
N ALA A 367 -9.15 -14.01 -18.86
CA ALA A 367 -9.56 -13.51 -17.55
C ALA A 367 -9.40 -11.99 -17.46
N THR A 368 -8.27 -11.47 -17.94
CA THR A 368 -8.01 -10.03 -18.03
C THR A 368 -9.00 -9.35 -18.97
N GLU A 369 -9.23 -9.92 -20.15
CA GLU A 369 -10.19 -9.38 -21.12
C GLU A 369 -11.58 -9.26 -20.49
N ALA A 370 -12.04 -10.29 -19.77
CA ALA A 370 -13.32 -10.27 -19.07
C ALA A 370 -13.40 -9.13 -18.03
N LEU A 371 -12.33 -8.88 -17.27
CA LEU A 371 -12.27 -7.76 -16.33
C LEU A 371 -12.25 -6.39 -17.03
N THR A 372 -11.61 -6.26 -18.20
CA THR A 372 -11.57 -4.98 -18.93
C THR A 372 -12.89 -4.57 -19.57
N ALA A 373 -13.79 -5.55 -19.76
CA ALA A 373 -15.15 -5.32 -20.21
C ALA A 373 -16.04 -4.72 -19.11
N PHE A 374 -15.59 -4.68 -17.86
CA PHE A 374 -16.37 -4.16 -16.74
C PHE A 374 -16.70 -2.68 -16.90
N THR A 375 -17.93 -2.36 -16.52
CA THR A 375 -18.46 -1.01 -16.39
C THR A 375 -18.51 -0.59 -14.93
N GLN A 376 -18.85 0.67 -14.68
CA GLN A 376 -18.98 1.19 -13.33
C GLN A 376 -20.01 0.40 -12.52
N GLY A 377 -19.52 -0.28 -11.47
CA GLY A 377 -20.34 -1.09 -10.58
C GLY A 377 -20.36 -2.58 -10.92
N ASP A 378 -19.60 -3.04 -11.92
CA ASP A 378 -19.31 -4.46 -12.10
C ASP A 378 -18.23 -4.92 -11.12
N TYR A 379 -18.26 -6.21 -10.77
CA TYR A 379 -17.34 -6.81 -9.81
C TYR A 379 -16.92 -8.20 -10.25
N ALA A 380 -15.69 -8.57 -9.89
CA ALA A 380 -15.17 -9.92 -9.98
C ALA A 380 -14.83 -10.44 -8.59
N GLU A 381 -14.76 -11.75 -8.45
CA GLU A 381 -14.43 -12.41 -7.19
C GLU A 381 -13.22 -13.33 -7.37
N LEU A 382 -12.21 -13.17 -6.51
CA LEU A 382 -11.04 -14.05 -6.44
C LEU A 382 -11.27 -15.15 -5.38
N PHE A 383 -11.78 -16.30 -5.77
CA PHE A 383 -11.91 -17.42 -4.87
C PHE A 383 -10.55 -18.04 -4.53
N VAL A 384 -10.28 -18.27 -3.24
CA VAL A 384 -9.09 -18.96 -2.74
C VAL A 384 -9.54 -20.00 -1.72
N SER A 385 -9.20 -21.26 -1.94
CA SER A 385 -9.39 -22.34 -0.99
C SER A 385 -8.08 -23.09 -0.76
N PRO A 386 -7.69 -23.39 0.50
CA PRO A 386 -6.52 -24.22 0.78
C PRO A 386 -6.71 -25.69 0.39
N ARG A 387 -7.94 -26.09 0.04
CA ARG A 387 -8.27 -27.47 -0.32
C ARG A 387 -8.07 -27.68 -1.83
N PRO A 388 -7.39 -28.77 -2.24
CA PRO A 388 -7.24 -29.08 -3.65
C PRO A 388 -8.58 -29.50 -4.25
N ALA A 389 -8.87 -29.00 -5.45
CA ALA A 389 -10.08 -29.31 -6.21
C ALA A 389 -11.38 -29.01 -5.43
N ASP A 390 -11.38 -27.96 -4.60
CA ASP A 390 -12.57 -27.54 -3.86
C ASP A 390 -13.70 -27.19 -4.85
N ASP A 391 -14.72 -28.02 -4.89
CA ASP A 391 -15.88 -27.95 -5.78
C ASP A 391 -17.09 -27.32 -5.11
N ARG A 392 -16.94 -26.83 -3.86
CA ARG A 392 -18.04 -26.19 -3.15
C ARG A 392 -18.51 -24.96 -3.91
N ASP A 393 -19.72 -25.09 -4.45
CA ASP A 393 -20.47 -24.04 -5.15
C ASP A 393 -20.89 -22.89 -4.22
N PHE A 394 -20.86 -23.13 -2.90
CA PHE A 394 -21.29 -22.19 -1.86
C PHE A 394 -20.27 -22.09 -0.72
N PHE A 395 -19.98 -20.84 -0.31
CA PHE A 395 -19.39 -20.56 0.99
C PHE A 395 -20.50 -20.26 1.99
N GLN A 396 -20.73 -21.16 2.94
CA GLN A 396 -21.21 -20.71 4.25
C GLN A 396 -20.06 -19.93 4.89
N ALA A 397 -20.34 -18.67 5.17
CA ALA A 397 -19.55 -17.69 5.92
C ALA A 397 -18.26 -17.08 5.30
N ARG A 398 -18.48 -15.91 4.66
CA ARG A 398 -17.91 -14.61 5.06
C ARG A 398 -16.39 -14.36 4.84
N TYR A 399 -15.92 -14.40 3.60
CA TYR A 399 -14.96 -13.40 3.11
C TYR A 399 -14.91 -13.38 1.58
N ARG A 400 -14.80 -12.18 1.00
CA ARG A 400 -14.74 -11.94 -0.45
C ARG A 400 -13.63 -10.93 -0.76
N PRO A 401 -12.54 -11.32 -1.43
CA PRO A 401 -11.49 -10.42 -1.91
C PRO A 401 -12.01 -9.24 -2.70
N GLY A 402 -11.27 -8.13 -2.61
CA GLY A 402 -10.96 -7.24 -3.72
C GLY A 402 -12.13 -6.80 -4.60
N LYS A 403 -12.63 -5.58 -4.36
CA LYS A 403 -13.32 -4.87 -5.43
C LYS A 403 -12.29 -4.52 -6.50
N PHE A 404 -12.25 -5.28 -7.59
CA PHE A 404 -11.69 -4.80 -8.85
C PHE A 404 -12.57 -3.64 -9.35
N SER A 405 -12.32 -2.45 -8.79
CA SER A 405 -13.06 -1.23 -9.13
C SER A 405 -12.63 -0.71 -10.50
N ASN A 406 -13.38 0.26 -11.05
CA ASN A 406 -13.09 0.97 -12.30
C ASN A 406 -11.62 1.39 -12.51
N TYR A 407 -10.84 1.54 -11.44
CA TYR A 407 -9.40 1.79 -11.51
C TYR A 407 -8.65 0.68 -12.26
N TYR A 408 -8.97 -0.59 -12.01
CA TYR A 408 -8.39 -1.74 -12.71
C TYR A 408 -8.68 -1.70 -14.22
N THR A 409 -9.95 -1.47 -14.58
CA THR A 409 -10.36 -1.32 -16.00
C THR A 409 -9.65 -0.17 -16.68
N TRP A 410 -9.44 0.95 -15.98
CA TRP A 410 -8.72 2.11 -16.49
C TRP A 410 -7.22 1.83 -16.66
N LEU A 411 -6.58 1.13 -15.71
CA LEU A 411 -5.17 0.76 -15.77
C LEU A 411 -4.86 -0.23 -16.89
N VAL A 412 -5.67 -1.28 -17.06
CA VAL A 412 -5.43 -2.27 -18.12
C VAL A 412 -5.65 -1.65 -19.51
N ARG A 413 -6.66 -0.79 -19.70
CA ARG A 413 -6.89 -0.08 -20.98
C ARG A 413 -5.75 0.87 -21.37
N LYS A 414 -5.02 1.42 -20.40
CA LYS A 414 -3.85 2.30 -20.63
C LYS A 414 -2.54 1.52 -20.74
N GLY A 415 -2.38 0.43 -19.98
CA GLY A 415 -1.18 -0.40 -19.96
C GLY A 415 -0.95 -1.24 -21.22
N THR A 416 -2.00 -1.58 -21.97
CA THR A 416 -1.90 -2.35 -23.22
C THR A 416 -1.65 -1.50 -24.47
N GLY A 417 -1.43 -0.18 -24.33
CA GLY A 417 -1.12 0.71 -25.45
C GLY A 417 -2.32 0.89 -26.40
N SER A 418 -3.26 1.75 -25.99
CA SER A 418 -4.20 2.41 -26.91
C SER A 418 -3.86 3.88 -27.10
#